data_AF-A0A545U9T4-F1
#
_entry.id   AF-A0A545U9T4-F1
#
_cell.length_a   1.000
_cell.length_b   1.000
_cell.length_c   1.000
_cell.angle_alpha   90.00
_cell.angle_beta   90.00
_cell.angle_gamma   90.00
#
_symmetry.space_group_name_H-M   'P 1'
#
loop_
_entity.id
_entity.type
_entity.pdbx_description
1 polymer ?
#
loop_
_entity_poly.entity_id
_entity_poly.type
_entity_poly.pdbx_seq_one_letter_code
_entity_poly.pdbx_strand_id
1 'polypeptide(L)'
;MLNESDRAHPVTINLSGMVHFFIGMAVILVHPLWGSLLEVIVSLMGIGFMLKGALLIAIPKVIMKSNNATVARLPKVGAGFLAMSAYLAYAAFFAA
;
A
#
# COMPACT_ATOMS: atom_id res chain seq x y z
N MET A 1 11.31 10.05 29.03
CA MET A 1 10.33 9.18 28.33
C MET A 1 10.84 9.01 26.92
N LEU A 2 11.31 7.82 26.54
CA LEU A 2 11.80 7.55 25.19
C LEU A 2 10.59 7.35 24.27
N ASN A 3 10.53 8.11 23.17
CA ASN A 3 9.44 8.04 22.21
C ASN A 3 9.25 6.61 21.70
N GLU A 4 8.03 6.09 21.77
CA GLU A 4 7.67 4.77 21.24
C GLU A 4 7.94 4.64 19.73
N SER A 5 8.02 5.77 19.02
CA SER A 5 8.39 5.86 17.61
C SER A 5 9.81 5.39 17.30
N ASP A 6 10.73 5.44 18.28
CA ASP A 6 12.10 4.94 18.13
C ASP A 6 12.20 3.41 18.30
N ARG A 7 11.11 2.75 18.73
CA ARG A 7 11.04 1.30 18.97
C ARG A 7 10.31 0.52 17.88
N ALA A 8 9.94 1.14 16.76
CA ALA A 8 9.62 0.35 15.58
C ALA A 8 10.90 -0.40 15.19
N HIS A 9 11.02 -1.65 15.64
CA HIS A 9 12.20 -2.46 15.40
C HIS A 9 12.46 -2.42 13.89
N PRO A 10 13.70 -2.17 13.42
CA PRO A 10 14.01 -2.08 11.99
C PRO A 10 13.48 -3.27 11.17
N VAL A 11 13.33 -4.42 11.83
CA VAL A 11 12.67 -5.62 11.31
C VAL A 11 11.20 -5.40 10.92
N THR A 12 10.38 -4.73 11.73
CA THR A 12 8.94 -4.55 11.44
C THR A 12 8.69 -3.59 10.28
N ILE A 13 9.55 -2.58 10.14
CA ILE A 13 9.50 -1.64 9.01
C ILE A 13 9.90 -2.34 7.72
N ASN A 14 11.00 -3.10 7.74
CA ASN A 14 11.44 -3.88 6.57
C ASN A 14 10.42 -4.95 6.20
N LEU A 15 9.81 -5.62 7.19
CA LEU A 15 8.76 -6.62 6.96
C LEU A 15 7.52 -5.98 6.31
N SER A 16 7.09 -4.82 6.81
CA SER A 16 5.99 -4.07 6.20
C SER A 16 6.31 -3.65 4.76
N GLY A 17 7.54 -3.19 4.51
CA GLY A 17 8.04 -2.87 3.17
C GLY A 17 8.01 -4.07 2.22
N MET A 18 8.48 -5.24 2.68
CA MET A 18 8.43 -6.49 1.92
C MET A 18 7.01 -6.87 1.54
N VAL A 19 6.06 -6.80 2.48
CA VAL A 19 4.65 -7.15 2.22
C VAL A 19 4.07 -6.25 1.13
N HIS A 20 4.27 -4.93 1.21
CA HIS A 20 3.78 -3.99 0.19
C HIS A 20 4.45 -4.24 -1.17
N PHE A 21 5.75 -4.55 -1.18
CA PHE A 21 6.49 -4.85 -2.40
C PHE A 21 5.96 -6.10 -3.10
N PHE A 22 5.83 -7.21 -2.37
CA PHE A 22 5.38 -8.49 -2.94
C PHE A 22 3.92 -8.45 -3.40
N ILE A 23 3.03 -7.79 -2.63
CA ILE A 23 1.64 -7.61 -3.05
C ILE A 23 1.58 -6.78 -4.34
N GLY A 24 2.30 -5.66 -4.39
CA GLY A 24 2.33 -4.83 -5.60
C GLY A 24 2.88 -5.57 -6.82
N MET A 25 3.96 -6.34 -6.63
CA MET A 25 4.54 -7.18 -7.67
C MET A 25 3.54 -8.25 -8.15
N ALA A 26 2.87 -8.95 -7.23
CA ALA A 26 1.87 -9.96 -7.57
C ALA A 26 0.72 -9.37 -8.39
N VAL A 27 0.22 -8.18 -8.02
CA VAL A 27 -0.81 -7.48 -8.78
C VAL A 27 -0.34 -7.17 -10.20
N ILE A 28 0.88 -6.65 -10.38
CA ILE A 28 1.42 -6.33 -11.71
C ILE A 28 1.56 -7.59 -12.58
N LEU A 29 2.00 -8.71 -11.99
CA LEU A 29 2.17 -9.97 -12.71
C LEU A 29 0.83 -10.61 -13.11
N VAL A 30 -0.22 -10.43 -12.31
CA VAL A 30 -1.55 -11.05 -12.50
C VAL A 30 -2.53 -10.16 -13.27
N HIS A 31 -2.34 -8.83 -13.26
CA HIS A 31 -3.09 -7.87 -14.09
C HIS A 31 -2.23 -7.25 -15.22
N PRO A 32 -1.70 -8.05 -16.16
CA PRO A 32 -0.95 -7.52 -17.30
C PRO A 32 -1.87 -6.95 -18.41
N LEU A 33 -3.19 -7.08 -18.29
CA LEU A 33 -4.13 -6.75 -19.35
C LEU A 33 -4.75 -5.36 -19.09
N TRP A 34 -4.54 -4.45 -20.04
CA TRP A 34 -5.11 -3.09 -20.07
C TRP A 34 -6.40 -3.10 -20.90
N GLY A 35 -7.26 -4.10 -20.70
CA GLY A 35 -8.47 -4.31 -21.50
C GLY A 35 -9.64 -3.43 -21.04
N SER A 36 -9.67 -3.11 -19.75
CA SER A 36 -10.71 -2.25 -19.15
C SER A 36 -10.12 -1.18 -18.21
N LEU A 37 -10.87 -0.10 -18.01
CA LEU A 37 -10.49 0.98 -17.09
C LEU A 37 -10.28 0.46 -15.64
N LEU A 38 -11.03 -0.56 -15.22
CA LEU A 38 -10.87 -1.16 -13.89
C LEU A 38 -9.52 -1.87 -13.76
N GLU A 39 -9.12 -2.65 -14.77
CA GLU A 39 -7.82 -3.31 -14.77
C GLU A 39 -6.68 -2.30 -14.69
N VAL A 40 -6.78 -1.18 -15.43
CA VAL A 40 -5.80 -0.09 -15.36
C VAL A 40 -5.68 0.47 -13.95
N ILE A 41 -6.80 0.72 -13.27
CA ILE A 41 -6.81 1.22 -11.89
C ILE A 41 -6.13 0.23 -10.95
N VAL A 42 -6.42 -1.06 -11.08
CA VAL A 42 -5.83 -2.13 -10.26
C VAL A 42 -4.31 -2.24 -10.51
N SER A 43 -3.86 -2.17 -11.76
CA SER A 43 -2.44 -2.21 -12.10
C SER A 43 -1.68 -0.99 -11.57
N LEU A 44 -2.27 0.21 -11.66
CA LEU A 44 -1.71 1.43 -11.06
C LEU A 44 -1.61 1.32 -9.54
N MET A 45 -2.61 0.72 -8.88
CA MET A 45 -2.53 0.42 -7.45
C MET A 45 -1.38 -0.56 -7.15
N GLY A 46 -1.21 -1.61 -7.95
CA GLY A 46 -0.09 -2.55 -7.85
C GLY A 46 1.27 -1.86 -7.93
N ILE A 47 1.45 -0.96 -8.90
CA ILE A 47 2.67 -0.13 -9.04
C ILE A 47 2.88 0.73 -7.80
N GLY A 48 1.83 1.38 -7.28
CA GLY A 48 1.90 2.19 -6.07
C GLY A 48 2.34 1.39 -4.85
N PHE A 49 1.79 0.19 -4.66
CA PHE A 49 2.18 -0.72 -3.58
C PHE A 49 3.62 -1.19 -3.71
N MET A 50 4.03 -1.58 -4.92
CA MET A 50 5.38 -2.02 -5.21
C MET A 50 6.40 -0.92 -4.90
N LEU A 51 6.16 0.30 -5.41
CA LEU A 51 7.04 1.45 -5.16
C LEU A 51 7.11 1.82 -3.68
N LYS A 52 5.97 1.85 -2.99
CA LYS A 52 5.95 2.12 -1.54
C LYS A 52 6.74 1.08 -0.76
N GLY A 53 6.59 -0.21 -1.11
CA GLY A 53 7.36 -1.30 -0.50
C GLY A 53 8.86 -1.17 -0.76
N ALA A 54 9.25 -0.90 -2.01
CA ALA A 54 10.65 -0.68 -2.39
C ALA A 54 11.27 0.51 -1.64
N LEU A 55 10.53 1.62 -1.51
CA LEU A 55 10.99 2.80 -0.78
C LEU A 55 11.13 2.55 0.72
N LEU A 56 10.23 1.77 1.33
CA LEU A 56 10.32 1.37 2.74
C LEU A 56 11.55 0.48 3.00
N ILE A 57 11.92 -0.37 2.06
CA ILE A 57 13.11 -1.23 2.16
C ILE A 57 14.39 -0.42 1.92
N ALA A 58 14.43 0.40 0.86
CA ALA A 58 15.63 1.10 0.42
C ALA A 58 15.97 2.31 1.30
N ILE A 59 14.97 3.12 1.67
CA ILE A 59 15.19 4.39 2.37
C ILE A 59 14.12 4.61 3.47
N PRO A 60 14.06 3.76 4.50
CA PRO A 60 13.01 3.82 5.53
C PRO A 60 13.00 5.15 6.28
N LYS A 61 14.17 5.75 6.53
CA LYS A 61 14.31 7.00 7.30
C LYS A 61 13.57 8.19 6.68
N VAL A 62 13.44 8.22 5.36
CA VAL A 62 12.75 9.31 4.64
C VAL A 62 11.24 9.09 4.64
N ILE A 63 10.80 7.83 4.53
CA ILE A 63 9.38 7.45 4.49
C ILE A 63 8.73 7.48 5.88
N MET A 64 9.51 7.19 6.93
CA MET A 64 9.02 7.14 8.31
C MET A 64 8.83 8.51 8.97
N LYS A 65 9.08 9.62 8.27
CA LYS A 65 8.88 10.96 8.81
C LYS A 65 7.38 11.27 8.94
N SER A 66 6.77 10.70 9.96
CA SER A 66 5.39 10.91 10.34
C SER A 66 5.27 12.17 11.21
N ASN A 67 4.26 13.00 10.95
CA ASN A 67 3.85 14.06 11.85
C ASN A 67 2.52 13.67 12.52
N ASN A 68 2.12 14.39 13.58
CA ASN A 68 0.88 14.09 14.32
C ASN A 68 -0.38 14.15 13.43
N ALA A 69 -0.38 14.99 12.38
CA ALA A 69 -1.49 15.04 11.42
C ALA A 69 -1.55 13.80 10.52
N THR A 70 -0.41 13.17 10.18
CA THR A 70 -0.37 11.91 9.44
C THR A 70 -0.94 10.77 10.28
N VAL A 71 -0.57 10.68 11.56
CA VAL A 71 -1.09 9.66 12.48
C VAL A 71 -2.60 9.82 12.69
N ALA A 72 -3.08 11.06 12.88
CA ALA A 72 -4.51 11.32 13.03
C ALA A 72 -5.34 10.95 11.79
N ARG A 73 -4.71 10.89 10.60
CA ARG A 73 -5.37 10.52 9.34
C ARG A 73 -5.33 9.01 9.04
N LEU A 74 -4.50 8.23 9.74
CA LEU A 74 -4.36 6.79 9.49
C LEU A 74 -5.70 6.04 9.43
N PRO A 75 -6.63 6.23 10.40
CA PRO A 75 -7.92 5.53 10.38
C PRO A 75 -8.77 5.90 9.17
N LYS A 76 -8.76 7.18 8.76
CA LYS A 76 -9.52 7.66 7.60
C LYS A 76 -8.97 7.10 6.29
N VAL A 77 -7.63 7.06 6.16
CA VAL A 77 -6.96 6.47 5.00
C VAL A 77 -7.24 4.97 4.93
N GLY A 78 -7.18 4.27 6.07
CA GLY A 78 -7.50 2.85 6.17
C GLY A 78 -8.95 2.56 5.77
N ALA A 79 -9.92 3.33 6.28
CA ALA A 79 -11.33 3.20 5.91
C ALA A 79 -11.55 3.45 4.40
N GLY A 80 -10.92 4.50 3.85
CA GLY A 80 -10.99 4.78 2.41
C GLY A 80 -10.39 3.66 1.56
N PHE A 81 -9.27 3.07 1.99
CA PHE A 81 -8.66 1.93 1.31
C PHE A 81 -9.57 0.70 1.31
N LEU A 82 -10.20 0.38 2.45
CA LEU A 82 -11.15 -0.74 2.54
C LEU A 82 -12.38 -0.51 1.66
N ALA A 83 -12.94 0.70 1.68
CA ALA A 83 -14.10 1.05 0.85
C ALA A 83 -13.78 0.94 -0.65
N MET A 84 -12.62 1.46 -1.07
CA MET A 84 -12.16 1.35 -2.45
C MET A 84 -11.96 -0.11 -2.86
N SER A 85 -11.32 -0.91 -2.00
CA SER A 85 -11.05 -2.33 -2.28
C SER A 85 -12.35 -3.13 -2.40
N ALA A 86 -13.32 -2.87 -1.52
CA ALA A 86 -14.64 -3.49 -1.58
C ALA A 86 -15.41 -3.08 -2.85
N TYR A 87 -15.33 -1.80 -3.25
CA TYR A 87 -15.94 -1.33 -4.49
C TYR A 87 -15.33 -2.00 -5.72
N LEU A 88 -14.00 -2.10 -5.80
CA LEU A 88 -13.32 -2.77 -6.91
C LEU A 88 -13.69 -4.26 -6.96
N ALA A 89 -13.77 -4.94 -5.81
CA ALA A 89 -14.19 -6.33 -5.75
C ALA A 89 -15.65 -6.52 -6.21
N TYR A 90 -16.56 -5.64 -5.77
CA TYR A 90 -17.95 -5.63 -6.22
C TYR A 90 -18.05 -5.38 -7.73
N ALA A 91 -17.38 -4.34 -8.23
CA ALA A 91 -17.43 -3.99 -9.64
C ALA A 91 -16.84 -5.10 -10.52
N ALA A 92 -15.75 -5.76 -10.10
CA ALA A 92 -15.21 -6.92 -10.78
C ALA A 92 -16.18 -8.12 -10.83
N PHE A 93 -16.95 -8.35 -9.76
CA PHE A 93 -17.94 -9.44 -9.73
C PHE A 93 -19.08 -9.24 -10.72
N PHE A 94 -19.51 -8.00 -10.96
CA PHE A 94 -20.60 -7.67 -11.89
C PHE A 94 -20.13 -7.30 -13.31
N ALA A 95 -18.85 -6.99 -13.50
CA ALA A 95 -18.25 -6.69 -14.80
C ALA A 95 -17.63 -7.94 -15.49
N ALA A 96 -17.66 -9.10 -14.82
CA ALA A 96 -17.31 -10.41 -15.38
C ALA A 96 -18.53 -11.10 -16.00
#